data_AF-A0A538F4S7-F1
#
_entry.id   AF-A0A538F4S7-F1
#
_cell.length_a   1.000
_cell.length_b   1.000
_cell.length_c   1.000
_cell.angle_alpha   90.00
_cell.angle_beta   90.00
_cell.angle_gamma   90.00
#
_symmetry.space_group_name_H-M   'P 1'
#
loop_
_entity.id
_entity.type
_entity.pdbx_description
1 polymer ?
#
loop_
_entity_poly.entity_id
_entity_poly.type
_entity_poly.pdbx_seq_one_letter_code
_entity_poly.pdbx_strand_id
1 'polypeptide(L)'
;MTERLASSAGSLLERRISRRGALARLALASSALAVAPLRYLLRPGTAWAAIGPGNCSGGLCTDGYTAFCCEINGGTNTCPSHTYIAGWWKCSAYGGGGLCSPEGVRYYVDCNRIPGQDFPGGCKCANDDCNQRRVDCNHFRYGQCNTQVSGTTEVACRLVVCQNPADIADFNCNGTVKYDDSTCGHEAACLTWPEQLGGAGGA
;
A
#
# COMPACT_ATOMS: atom_id res chain seq x y z
N MET A 1 19.30 -3.85 40.42
CA MET A 1 19.51 -4.78 39.27
C MET A 1 18.73 -4.38 38.02
N THR A 2 17.63 -3.63 38.14
CA THR A 2 16.77 -3.14 37.06
C THR A 2 17.46 -2.14 36.11
N GLU A 3 18.30 -1.24 36.62
CA GLU A 3 18.97 -0.23 35.78
C GLU A 3 20.00 -0.81 34.81
N ARG A 4 20.72 -1.87 35.22
CA ARG A 4 21.72 -2.55 34.38
C ARG A 4 21.08 -3.36 33.24
N LEU A 5 19.87 -3.87 33.46
CA LEU A 5 19.08 -4.57 32.44
C LEU A 5 18.45 -3.58 31.45
N ALA A 6 17.97 -2.43 31.93
CA ALA A 6 17.42 -1.39 31.07
C ALA A 6 18.50 -0.76 30.17
N SER A 7 19.68 -0.49 30.72
CA SER A 7 20.82 0.10 29.98
C SER A 7 21.46 -0.88 28.99
N SER A 8 21.56 -2.16 29.33
CA SER A 8 22.05 -3.19 28.40
C SER A 8 21.07 -3.46 27.26
N ALA A 9 19.77 -3.54 27.56
CA ALA A 9 18.72 -3.66 26.54
C ALA A 9 18.68 -2.44 25.61
N GLY A 10 18.86 -1.23 26.17
CA GLY A 10 18.95 0.01 25.39
C GLY A 10 20.10 0.00 24.39
N SER A 11 21.32 -0.39 24.82
CA SER A 11 22.49 -0.42 23.95
C SER A 11 22.42 -1.49 22.84
N LEU A 12 21.73 -2.62 23.10
CA LEU A 12 21.53 -3.70 22.15
C LEU A 12 20.45 -3.37 21.11
N LEU A 13 19.37 -2.68 21.52
CA LEU A 13 18.36 -2.17 20.59
C LEU A 13 18.91 -1.03 19.71
N GLU A 14 19.77 -0.19 20.27
CA GLU A 14 20.37 0.95 19.57
C GLU A 14 21.26 0.52 18.38
N ARG A 15 21.89 -0.66 18.45
CA ARG A 15 22.69 -1.20 17.35
C ARG A 15 21.88 -1.77 16.19
N ARG A 16 20.57 -2.02 16.36
CA ARG A 16 19.73 -2.66 15.34
C ARG A 16 18.57 -1.79 14.85
N ILE A 17 18.29 -0.67 15.52
CA ILE A 17 17.11 0.15 15.26
C ILE A 17 17.51 1.61 15.26
N SER A 18 17.31 2.31 14.14
CA SER A 18 17.49 3.77 14.09
C SER A 18 16.60 4.42 15.16
N ARG A 19 17.17 5.30 15.99
CA ARG A 19 16.46 5.99 17.09
C ARG A 19 15.14 6.63 16.61
N ARG A 20 15.10 7.20 15.39
CA ARG A 20 13.87 7.73 14.79
C ARG A 20 12.84 6.64 14.47
N GLY A 21 13.28 5.50 13.94
CA GLY A 21 12.40 4.36 13.67
C GLY A 21 11.82 3.74 14.94
N ALA A 22 12.60 3.68 16.02
CA ALA A 22 12.13 3.24 17.33
C ALA A 22 11.06 4.19 17.90
N LEU A 23 11.32 5.49 17.85
CA LEU A 23 10.38 6.52 18.32
C LEU A 23 9.09 6.54 17.48
N ALA A 24 9.19 6.43 16.15
CA ALA A 24 8.02 6.35 15.27
C ALA A 24 7.16 5.11 15.56
N ARG A 25 7.79 3.94 15.74
CA ARG A 25 7.07 2.70 16.11
C ARG A 25 6.41 2.80 17.47
N LEU A 26 7.06 3.42 18.46
CA LEU A 26 6.49 3.68 19.78
C LEU A 26 5.30 4.64 19.71
N ALA A 27 5.43 5.75 18.98
CA ALA A 27 4.35 6.73 18.80
C ALA A 27 3.14 6.13 18.08
N LEU A 28 3.36 5.26 17.10
CA LEU A 28 2.30 4.51 16.44
C LEU A 28 1.64 3.52 17.40
N ALA A 29 2.42 2.75 18.15
CA ALA A 29 1.88 1.79 19.13
C ALA A 29 1.06 2.48 20.23
N SER A 30 1.51 3.63 20.73
CA SER A 30 0.76 4.41 21.72
C SER A 30 -0.53 4.98 21.14
N SER A 31 -0.49 5.48 19.90
CA SER A 31 -1.68 6.01 19.22
C SER A 31 -2.70 4.92 18.92
N ALA A 32 -2.24 3.72 18.52
CA ALA A 32 -3.08 2.54 18.34
C ALA A 32 -3.80 2.12 19.63
N LEU A 33 -3.08 2.09 20.75
CA LEU A 33 -3.64 1.79 22.07
C LEU A 33 -4.65 2.87 22.52
N ALA A 34 -4.43 4.13 22.20
CA ALA A 34 -5.34 5.22 22.54
C ALA A 34 -6.65 5.18 21.74
N VAL A 35 -6.58 4.87 20.44
CA VAL A 35 -7.74 4.95 19.54
C VAL A 35 -8.52 3.64 19.46
N ALA A 36 -7.88 2.48 19.68
CA ALA A 36 -8.53 1.18 19.57
C ALA A 36 -7.97 0.13 20.56
N PRO A 37 -8.05 0.36 21.89
CA PRO A 37 -7.40 -0.47 22.90
C PRO A 37 -7.85 -1.94 22.86
N LEU A 38 -9.16 -2.19 22.83
CA LEU A 38 -9.74 -3.54 22.78
C LEU A 38 -9.46 -4.25 21.44
N ARG A 39 -9.41 -3.52 20.33
CA ARG A 39 -9.16 -4.11 18.99
C ARG A 39 -7.69 -4.50 18.83
N TYR A 40 -6.77 -3.68 19.34
CA TYR A 40 -5.33 -3.97 19.36
C TYR A 40 -4.98 -5.13 20.30
N LEU A 41 -5.69 -5.26 21.43
CA LEU A 41 -5.51 -6.37 22.38
C LEU A 41 -6.14 -7.69 21.92
N LEU A 42 -7.31 -7.66 21.27
CA LEU A 42 -8.05 -8.87 20.89
C LEU A 42 -7.74 -9.40 19.49
N ARG A 43 -7.17 -8.56 18.60
CA ARG A 43 -6.71 -8.96 17.27
C ARG A 43 -5.27 -8.46 17.08
N PRO A 44 -4.25 -9.32 17.27
CA PRO A 44 -2.87 -8.90 17.05
C PRO A 44 -2.69 -8.49 15.58
N GLY A 45 -2.58 -7.19 15.34
CA GLY A 45 -2.28 -6.55 14.07
C GLY A 45 -1.17 -5.51 14.26
N THR A 46 -0.69 -4.92 13.18
CA THR A 46 0.28 -3.82 13.30
C THR A 46 -0.42 -2.58 13.90
N ALA A 47 0.31 -1.74 14.65
CA ALA A 47 -0.25 -0.49 15.19
C ALA A 47 -0.87 0.41 14.10
N TRP A 48 -0.34 0.34 12.88
CA TRP A 48 -0.90 0.95 11.68
C TRP A 48 -2.31 0.45 11.31
N ALA A 49 -2.64 -0.81 11.61
CA ALA A 49 -3.98 -1.36 11.37
C ALA A 49 -5.01 -0.85 12.38
N ALA A 50 -4.58 -0.38 13.55
CA ALA A 50 -5.45 0.16 14.60
C ALA A 50 -5.79 1.64 14.39
N ILE A 51 -4.91 2.39 13.73
CA ILE A 51 -5.13 3.79 13.34
C ILE A 51 -5.68 3.77 11.92
N GLY A 52 -7.00 3.62 11.81
CA GLY A 52 -7.69 3.75 10.54
C GLY A 52 -7.58 5.19 10.01
N PRO A 53 -7.43 5.39 8.70
CA PRO A 53 -7.52 6.72 8.12
C PRO A 53 -8.96 7.26 8.26
N GLY A 54 -9.09 8.54 8.58
CA GLY A 54 -10.39 9.24 8.68
C GLY A 54 -11.24 8.85 9.90
N ASN A 55 -12.43 9.44 10.00
CA ASN A 55 -13.40 9.19 11.08
C ASN A 55 -14.37 8.04 10.75
N CYS A 56 -13.92 7.06 9.97
CA CYS A 56 -14.77 5.96 9.49
C CYS A 56 -14.99 4.92 10.59
N SER A 57 -16.26 4.66 10.92
CA SER A 57 -16.64 3.57 11.85
C SER A 57 -16.59 2.18 11.19
N GLY A 58 -16.51 2.13 9.86
CA GLY A 58 -16.40 0.91 9.05
C GLY A 58 -16.29 1.25 7.55
N GLY A 59 -16.36 0.24 6.68
CA GLY A 59 -16.25 0.38 5.23
C GLY A 59 -14.88 -0.02 4.68
N LEU A 60 -14.71 0.12 3.36
CA LEU A 60 -13.49 -0.27 2.66
C LEU A 60 -12.27 0.51 3.14
N CYS A 61 -12.41 1.75 3.62
CA CYS A 61 -11.28 2.51 4.13
C CYS A 61 -10.57 1.80 5.31
N THR A 62 -11.34 1.04 6.09
CA THR A 62 -10.88 0.34 7.29
C THR A 62 -10.47 -1.13 7.04
N ASP A 63 -10.57 -1.63 5.81
CA ASP A 63 -10.43 -3.07 5.49
C ASP A 63 -8.98 -3.60 5.47
N GLY A 64 -7.99 -2.70 5.39
CA GLY A 64 -6.56 -3.02 5.35
C GLY A 64 -5.88 -2.65 4.04
N TYR A 65 -6.65 -2.47 2.97
CA TYR A 65 -6.14 -2.40 1.61
C TYR A 65 -6.06 -0.96 1.08
N THR A 66 -5.23 -0.79 0.06
CA THR A 66 -5.01 0.48 -0.63
C THR A 66 -6.03 0.68 -1.75
N ALA A 67 -6.45 1.92 -1.97
CA ALA A 67 -7.28 2.33 -3.09
C ALA A 67 -6.60 2.19 -4.45
N PHE A 68 -7.42 2.11 -5.49
CA PHE A 68 -6.95 2.12 -6.86
C PHE A 68 -6.56 3.54 -7.28
N CYS A 69 -5.54 3.66 -8.13
CA CYS A 69 -5.09 4.97 -8.61
C CYS A 69 -6.18 5.70 -9.40
N CYS A 70 -7.01 4.97 -10.15
CA CYS A 70 -8.13 5.58 -10.87
C CYS A 70 -9.16 6.26 -9.95
N GLU A 71 -9.27 5.87 -8.68
CA GLU A 71 -10.20 6.50 -7.74
C GLU A 71 -9.75 7.92 -7.37
N ILE A 72 -8.44 8.16 -7.31
CA ILE A 72 -7.86 9.43 -6.87
C ILE A 72 -7.21 10.25 -7.99
N ASN A 73 -7.06 9.66 -9.18
CA ASN A 73 -6.37 10.26 -10.31
C ASN A 73 -7.34 10.55 -11.47
N GLY A 74 -8.56 10.99 -11.15
CA GLY A 74 -9.56 11.40 -12.14
C GLY A 74 -9.99 10.29 -13.11
N GLY A 75 -10.01 9.02 -12.67
CA GLY A 75 -10.31 7.87 -13.52
C GLY A 75 -9.09 7.27 -14.24
N THR A 76 -7.92 7.90 -14.13
CA THR A 76 -6.70 7.43 -14.81
C THR A 76 -6.02 6.32 -14.01
N ASN A 77 -5.80 5.17 -14.64
CA ASN A 77 -5.13 4.02 -14.00
C ASN A 77 -3.60 4.12 -14.15
N THR A 78 -3.02 5.16 -13.55
CA THR A 78 -1.59 5.48 -13.62
C THR A 78 -1.09 5.96 -12.27
N CYS A 79 0.21 5.81 -12.00
CA CYS A 79 0.81 6.37 -10.80
C CYS A 79 0.71 7.90 -10.81
N PRO A 80 0.16 8.55 -9.76
CA PRO A 80 0.08 9.99 -9.68
C PRO A 80 1.46 10.62 -9.47
N SER A 81 1.55 11.94 -9.64
CA SER A 81 2.77 12.71 -9.34
C SER A 81 3.31 12.40 -7.93
N HIS A 82 4.63 12.52 -7.77
CA HIS A 82 5.35 12.23 -6.52
C HIS A 82 5.33 10.76 -6.07
N THR A 83 4.93 9.83 -6.95
CA THR A 83 4.95 8.39 -6.70
C THR A 83 5.79 7.65 -7.73
N TYR A 84 6.15 6.40 -7.43
CA TYR A 84 6.89 5.51 -8.31
C TYR A 84 6.42 4.07 -8.14
N ILE A 85 6.61 3.26 -9.18
CA ILE A 85 6.27 1.84 -9.17
C ILE A 85 7.27 1.07 -8.30
N ALA A 86 6.80 0.45 -7.22
CA ALA A 86 7.68 -0.13 -6.21
C ALA A 86 7.63 -1.66 -6.10
N GLY A 87 6.58 -2.29 -6.63
CA GLY A 87 6.38 -3.73 -6.59
C GLY A 87 5.04 -4.16 -7.17
N TRP A 88 4.88 -5.46 -7.37
CA TRP A 88 3.67 -6.03 -7.97
C TRP A 88 3.41 -7.47 -7.54
N TRP A 89 2.17 -7.91 -7.66
CA TRP A 89 1.76 -9.31 -7.55
C TRP A 89 0.66 -9.62 -8.55
N LYS A 90 0.49 -10.92 -8.78
CA LYS A 90 -0.51 -11.50 -9.64
C LYS A 90 -1.69 -12.01 -8.80
N CYS A 91 -2.89 -11.67 -9.24
CA CYS A 91 -4.09 -12.43 -9.00
C CYS A 91 -4.25 -13.42 -10.17
N SER A 92 -4.24 -14.71 -9.86
CA SER A 92 -4.21 -15.80 -10.84
C SER A 92 -5.59 -16.32 -11.25
N ALA A 93 -6.64 -15.95 -10.52
CA ALA A 93 -8.01 -16.40 -10.75
C ALA A 93 -8.97 -15.20 -10.71
N TYR A 94 -8.69 -14.19 -11.53
CA TYR A 94 -9.55 -13.03 -11.61
C TYR A 94 -10.84 -13.39 -12.36
N GLY A 95 -11.99 -13.23 -11.70
CA GLY A 95 -13.31 -13.55 -12.25
C GLY A 95 -14.30 -12.38 -12.26
N GLY A 96 -13.82 -11.15 -12.06
CA GLY A 96 -14.66 -9.95 -12.05
C GLY A 96 -14.93 -9.37 -13.45
N GLY A 97 -15.72 -8.30 -13.50
CA GLY A 97 -16.11 -7.61 -14.74
C GLY A 97 -15.34 -6.31 -15.07
N GLY A 98 -14.44 -5.84 -14.20
CA GLY A 98 -13.60 -4.68 -14.48
C GLY A 98 -12.39 -5.01 -15.37
N LEU A 99 -11.46 -4.05 -15.49
CA LEU A 99 -10.22 -4.14 -16.27
C LEU A 99 -9.53 -5.51 -16.14
N CYS A 100 -9.06 -6.06 -17.25
CA CYS A 100 -8.46 -7.39 -17.38
C CYS A 100 -9.41 -8.60 -17.22
N SER A 101 -10.73 -8.39 -17.35
CA SER A 101 -11.72 -9.48 -17.29
C SER A 101 -11.49 -10.57 -18.35
N PRO A 102 -11.21 -10.23 -19.64
CA PRO A 102 -10.96 -11.24 -20.66
C PRO A 102 -9.76 -12.16 -20.38
N GLU A 103 -8.74 -11.67 -19.68
CA GLU A 103 -7.50 -12.39 -19.40
C GLU A 103 -7.65 -13.41 -18.25
N GLY A 104 -8.67 -13.26 -17.40
CA GLY A 104 -8.87 -14.09 -16.22
C GLY A 104 -7.76 -13.94 -15.16
N VAL A 105 -6.88 -12.96 -15.33
CA VAL A 105 -5.77 -12.63 -14.43
C VAL A 105 -5.64 -11.13 -14.31
N ARG A 106 -5.16 -10.67 -13.15
CA ARG A 106 -4.81 -9.27 -12.91
C ARG A 106 -3.44 -9.17 -12.31
N TYR A 107 -2.69 -8.15 -12.70
CA TYR A 107 -1.50 -7.74 -12.01
C TYR A 107 -1.80 -6.43 -11.31
N TYR A 108 -1.57 -6.43 -10.00
CA TYR A 108 -1.69 -5.24 -9.20
C TYR A 108 -0.30 -4.69 -8.92
N VAL A 109 -0.15 -3.39 -9.07
CA VAL A 109 1.13 -2.70 -8.99
C VAL A 109 0.98 -1.55 -8.01
N ASP A 110 1.88 -1.50 -7.03
CA ASP A 110 1.88 -0.47 -6.00
C ASP A 110 2.66 0.76 -6.46
N CYS A 111 2.01 1.92 -6.40
CA CYS A 111 2.63 3.23 -6.55
C CYS A 111 2.98 3.76 -5.16
N ASN A 112 4.25 3.71 -4.80
CA ASN A 112 4.71 4.23 -3.51
C ASN A 112 5.10 5.69 -3.65
N ARG A 113 4.91 6.47 -2.59
CA ARG A 113 5.42 7.83 -2.48
C ARG A 113 6.94 7.86 -2.65
N ILE A 114 7.48 8.78 -3.44
CA ILE A 114 8.94 8.91 -3.60
C ILE A 114 9.56 9.30 -2.26
N PRO A 115 10.67 8.68 -1.82
CA PRO A 115 11.33 9.07 -0.57
C PRO A 115 11.64 10.56 -0.52
N GLY A 116 11.20 11.23 0.55
CA GLY A 116 11.40 12.67 0.75
C GLY A 116 10.37 13.58 0.05
N GLN A 117 9.43 13.02 -0.72
CA GLN A 117 8.28 13.75 -1.25
C GLN A 117 7.07 13.54 -0.36
N ASP A 118 6.15 14.49 -0.26
CA ASP A 118 4.89 14.30 0.47
C ASP A 118 3.77 13.93 -0.48
N PHE A 119 2.85 13.06 -0.03
CA PHE A 119 1.60 12.83 -0.75
C PHE A 119 0.53 13.79 -0.23
N PRO A 120 -0.17 14.56 -1.10
CA PRO A 120 -1.15 15.54 -0.65
C PRO A 120 -2.24 14.93 0.24
N GLY A 121 -2.36 15.44 1.47
CA GLY A 121 -3.33 14.97 2.46
C GLY A 121 -2.87 13.76 3.29
N GLY A 122 -1.73 13.14 2.97
CA GLY A 122 -1.17 12.01 3.70
C GLY A 122 -2.11 10.80 3.77
N CYS A 123 -1.93 9.98 4.81
CA CYS A 123 -2.77 8.82 5.07
C CYS A 123 -4.24 9.20 5.31
N LYS A 124 -5.13 8.84 4.37
CA LYS A 124 -6.57 9.10 4.43
C LYS A 124 -7.39 8.10 3.62
N CYS A 125 -8.72 8.20 3.70
CA CYS A 125 -9.60 7.48 2.76
C CYS A 125 -9.52 8.15 1.39
N ALA A 126 -9.54 7.37 0.31
CA ALA A 126 -9.66 7.94 -1.03
C ALA A 126 -10.91 8.82 -1.12
N ASN A 127 -10.75 10.02 -1.67
CA ASN A 127 -11.81 11.04 -1.78
C ASN A 127 -12.53 11.38 -0.45
N ASP A 128 -11.88 11.10 0.69
CA ASP A 128 -12.46 11.28 2.02
C ASP A 128 -13.79 10.49 2.20
N ASP A 129 -13.91 9.35 1.51
CA ASP A 129 -15.09 8.45 1.50
C ASP A 129 -14.78 7.11 2.16
N CYS A 130 -15.53 6.74 3.19
CA CYS A 130 -15.37 5.48 3.92
C CYS A 130 -15.64 4.23 3.08
N ASN A 131 -16.36 4.37 1.96
CA ASN A 131 -16.62 3.29 1.01
C ASN A 131 -15.47 3.07 0.04
N GLN A 132 -14.45 3.92 0.06
CA GLN A 132 -13.24 3.75 -0.73
C GLN A 132 -12.09 3.38 0.18
N ARG A 133 -11.10 2.68 -0.38
CA ARG A 133 -9.95 2.21 0.40
C ARG A 133 -9.01 3.35 0.76
N ARG A 134 -8.01 3.05 1.58
CA ARG A 134 -7.05 4.05 2.06
C ARG A 134 -6.03 4.42 0.99
N VAL A 135 -5.51 5.63 1.07
CA VAL A 135 -4.36 6.12 0.27
C VAL A 135 -3.24 6.53 1.21
N ASP A 136 -2.00 6.30 0.79
CA ASP A 136 -0.79 6.76 1.50
C ASP A 136 -0.68 6.32 2.97
N CYS A 137 -1.21 5.13 3.30
CA CYS A 137 -1.19 4.59 4.67
C CYS A 137 -0.37 3.31 4.82
N ASN A 138 -0.35 2.49 3.78
CA ASN A 138 0.27 1.17 3.86
C ASN A 138 1.77 1.30 3.59
N HIS A 139 2.59 1.21 4.63
CA HIS A 139 4.05 1.29 4.52
C HIS A 139 4.66 -0.08 4.18
N PHE A 140 4.70 -0.42 2.90
CA PHE A 140 5.12 -1.72 2.41
C PHE A 140 5.69 -1.66 0.99
N ARG A 141 6.57 -2.61 0.64
CA ARG A 141 7.13 -2.77 -0.72
C ARG A 141 7.58 -4.21 -0.97
N TYR A 142 7.16 -4.82 -2.08
CA TYR A 142 7.62 -6.15 -2.48
C TYR A 142 9.08 -6.18 -2.98
N GLY A 143 9.57 -5.07 -3.55
CA GLY A 143 10.97 -4.91 -3.93
C GLY A 143 11.35 -5.52 -5.27
N GLN A 144 10.40 -5.74 -6.18
CA GLN A 144 10.68 -6.22 -7.54
C GLN A 144 10.94 -5.07 -8.54
N CYS A 145 10.49 -3.86 -8.24
CA CYS A 145 10.55 -2.73 -9.16
C CYS A 145 11.35 -1.58 -8.58
N ASN A 146 12.05 -0.85 -9.46
CA ASN A 146 12.82 0.34 -9.11
C ASN A 146 13.74 0.16 -7.90
N THR A 147 14.45 -0.97 -7.83
CA THR A 147 15.25 -1.39 -6.67
C THR A 147 16.40 -0.43 -6.33
N GLN A 148 16.77 0.46 -7.25
CA GLN A 148 17.70 1.56 -7.01
C GLN A 148 17.16 2.60 -6.01
N VAL A 149 15.84 2.71 -5.84
CA VAL A 149 15.23 3.60 -4.85
C VAL A 149 15.38 2.97 -3.48
N SER A 150 16.13 3.60 -2.58
CA SER A 150 16.38 3.07 -1.24
C SER A 150 15.20 3.26 -0.29
N GLY A 151 14.96 2.26 0.55
CA GLY A 151 13.96 2.33 1.61
C GLY A 151 12.56 1.92 1.16
N THR A 152 11.63 2.12 2.08
CA THR A 152 10.19 1.85 1.90
C THR A 152 9.45 3.11 2.32
N THR A 153 8.40 3.39 1.58
CA THR A 153 7.46 4.50 1.79
C THR A 153 6.06 3.95 1.66
N GLU A 154 5.08 4.78 1.98
CA GLU A 154 3.67 4.45 1.92
C GLU A 154 3.22 4.22 0.46
N VAL A 155 2.33 3.25 0.27
CA VAL A 155 1.64 3.02 -0.99
C VAL A 155 0.56 4.08 -1.13
N ALA A 156 0.74 5.00 -2.07
CA ALA A 156 -0.22 6.06 -2.36
C ALA A 156 -1.49 5.48 -2.99
N CYS A 157 -1.34 4.64 -4.00
CA CYS A 157 -2.43 3.95 -4.68
C CYS A 157 -1.94 2.71 -5.44
N ARG A 158 -2.87 1.96 -6.00
CA ARG A 158 -2.63 0.73 -6.74
C ARG A 158 -3.16 0.81 -8.15
N LEU A 159 -2.36 0.45 -9.14
CA LEU A 159 -2.82 0.32 -10.52
C LEU A 159 -3.02 -1.16 -10.89
N VAL A 160 -3.89 -1.38 -11.87
CA VAL A 160 -4.19 -2.72 -12.42
C VAL A 160 -3.68 -2.79 -13.85
N VAL A 161 -2.94 -3.84 -14.18
CA VAL A 161 -2.51 -4.10 -15.57
C VAL A 161 -2.79 -5.56 -15.94
N CYS A 162 -2.99 -5.81 -17.23
CA CYS A 162 -3.40 -7.12 -17.75
C CYS A 162 -2.21 -7.98 -18.20
N GLN A 163 -1.06 -7.33 -18.37
CA GLN A 163 0.20 -7.95 -18.76
C GLN A 163 1.14 -7.99 -17.56
N ASN A 164 2.11 -8.91 -17.59
CA ASN A 164 3.08 -9.03 -16.52
C ASN A 164 3.89 -7.72 -16.40
N PRO A 165 3.94 -7.08 -15.22
CA PRO A 165 4.70 -5.84 -14.99
C PRO A 165 6.19 -5.90 -15.36
N ALA A 166 6.79 -7.09 -15.40
CA ALA A 166 8.17 -7.27 -15.84
C ALA A 166 8.36 -7.05 -17.36
N ASP A 167 7.30 -7.18 -18.15
CA ASP A 167 7.31 -7.00 -19.60
C ASP A 167 6.97 -5.56 -20.02
N ILE A 168 6.57 -4.71 -19.05
CA ILE A 168 6.26 -3.29 -19.28
C ILE A 168 7.53 -2.48 -19.05
N ALA A 169 8.13 -1.98 -20.14
CA ALA A 169 9.44 -1.32 -20.11
C ALA A 169 9.51 -0.14 -19.11
N ASP A 170 8.45 0.67 -19.05
CA ASP A 170 8.40 1.85 -18.18
C ASP A 170 8.28 1.51 -16.68
N PHE A 171 7.99 0.25 -16.33
CA PHE A 171 7.78 -0.14 -14.93
C PHE A 171 9.08 -0.49 -14.21
N ASN A 172 10.14 -0.84 -14.96
CA ASN A 172 11.44 -1.22 -14.42
C ASN A 172 11.33 -2.27 -13.29
N CYS A 173 10.61 -3.36 -13.60
CA CYS A 173 10.37 -4.47 -12.70
C CYS A 173 11.13 -5.72 -13.17
N ASN A 174 11.55 -6.57 -12.23
CA ASN A 174 12.04 -7.90 -12.55
C ASN A 174 10.89 -8.93 -12.62
N GLY A 175 11.17 -10.08 -13.23
CA GLY A 175 10.23 -11.18 -13.44
C GLY A 175 9.94 -12.08 -12.24
N THR A 176 10.40 -11.74 -11.03
CA THR A 176 10.11 -12.54 -9.83
C THR A 176 8.62 -12.43 -9.54
N VAL A 177 7.85 -13.49 -9.76
CA VAL A 177 6.41 -13.45 -9.56
C VAL A 177 6.06 -13.50 -8.06
N LYS A 178 5.12 -12.65 -7.65
CA LYS A 178 4.44 -12.72 -6.35
C LYS A 178 2.96 -12.96 -6.59
N TYR A 179 2.30 -13.66 -5.68
CA TYR A 179 0.90 -14.01 -5.77
C TYR A 179 0.15 -13.50 -4.56
N ASP A 180 -1.06 -12.97 -4.78
CA ASP A 180 -2.02 -12.70 -3.73
C ASP A 180 -3.44 -12.78 -4.29
N ASP A 181 -3.99 -13.99 -4.32
CA ASP A 181 -5.33 -14.24 -4.83
C ASP A 181 -6.43 -13.72 -3.90
N SER A 182 -6.11 -13.31 -2.66
CA SER A 182 -7.09 -12.66 -1.78
C SER A 182 -7.57 -11.32 -2.32
N THR A 183 -6.75 -10.68 -3.17
CA THR A 183 -7.08 -9.43 -3.84
C THR A 183 -7.86 -9.61 -5.15
N CYS A 184 -8.12 -10.84 -5.60
CA CYS A 184 -8.81 -11.09 -6.87
C CYS A 184 -10.21 -10.50 -6.94
N GLY A 185 -10.92 -10.41 -5.80
CA GLY A 185 -12.27 -9.82 -5.73
C GLY A 185 -12.28 -8.29 -5.58
N HIS A 186 -11.12 -7.63 -5.63
CA HIS A 186 -11.07 -6.19 -5.45
C HIS A 186 -11.50 -5.46 -6.73
N GLU A 187 -12.57 -4.68 -6.62
CA GLU A 187 -13.11 -3.85 -7.68
C GLU A 187 -13.21 -2.38 -7.26
N ALA A 188 -13.32 -1.52 -8.27
CA ALA A 188 -13.78 -0.14 -8.15
C ALA A 188 -14.49 0.25 -9.45
N ALA A 189 -15.45 1.16 -9.37
CA ALA A 189 -16.22 1.61 -10.54
C ALA A 189 -15.33 2.19 -11.65
N CYS A 190 -14.21 2.82 -11.29
CA CYS A 190 -13.26 3.39 -12.25
C CYS A 190 -12.49 2.32 -13.06
N LEU A 191 -12.53 1.05 -12.67
CA LEU A 191 -11.89 -0.04 -13.41
C LEU A 191 -12.74 -0.55 -14.58
N THR A 192 -13.97 -0.09 -14.77
CA THR A 192 -14.78 -0.47 -15.94
C THR A 192 -14.36 0.29 -17.21
N TRP A 193 -13.90 1.53 -17.08
CA TRP A 193 -13.48 2.39 -18.19
C TRP A 193 -12.22 3.22 -17.87
N PRO A 194 -11.13 2.62 -17.37
CA PRO A 194 -9.98 3.40 -16.97
C PRO A 194 -9.25 3.97 -18.19
N GLU A 195 -8.91 5.25 -18.15
CA GLU A 195 -7.91 5.79 -19.07
C GLU A 195 -6.54 5.22 -18.68
N GLN A 196 -5.91 4.51 -19.60
CA GLN A 196 -4.57 3.94 -19.45
C GLN A 196 -3.59 4.73 -20.32
N LEU A 197 -2.33 4.90 -19.85
CA LEU A 197 -1.29 5.48 -20.71
C LEU A 197 -1.07 4.59 -21.93
N GLY A 198 -1.04 5.20 -23.11
CA GLY A 198 -0.68 4.52 -24.35
C GLY A 198 0.71 3.88 -24.23
N GLY A 199 0.78 2.57 -24.48
CA GLY A 199 2.03 1.80 -24.49
C GLY A 199 2.34 0.99 -23.23
N ALA A 200 1.65 1.21 -22.10
CA ALA A 200 1.95 0.52 -20.84
C ALA A 200 0.88 -0.54 -20.46
N GLY A 201 0.56 -1.44 -21.40
CA GLY A 201 -0.14 -2.69 -21.08
C GLY A 201 -1.68 -2.65 -21.09
N GLY A 202 -2.27 -1.81 -21.94
CA GLY A 202 -3.70 -1.90 -22.26
C GLY A 202 -4.01 -3.08 -23.18
N ALA A 203 -5.18 -3.68 -22.97
CA ALA A 203 -5.79 -4.58 -23.94
C ALA A 203 -6.18 -3.80 -25.22
#